data_AF-A0A935SYA8-F1
#
_entry.id   AF-A0A935SYA8-F1
#
_cell.length_a   1.000
_cell.length_b   1.000
_cell.length_c   1.000
_cell.angle_alpha   90.00
_cell.angle_beta   90.00
_cell.angle_gamma   90.00
#
_symmetry.space_group_name_H-M   'P 1'
#
loop_
_entity.id
_entity.type
_entity.pdbx_description
1 polymer ?
#
loop_
_entity_poly.entity_id
_entity_poly.type
_entity_poly.pdbx_seq_one_letter_code
_entity_poly.pdbx_strand_id
1 'polypeptide(L)'
;MARDEVRVSLFPFMSVLACTIGALILLLASLSLSAVAPRDAAPRNPPPSGDGAAKSAGPSRVAPRAGKPEQAALSTVESLLARVDRALAAESEDGPLPLAALEERLAASGRSRRLAADLAALEAARAKLEKERETVETSVEVLESRRETLPILIDPTGLSRHLNPWFVECDAGGATAHRASDGTRVFLPRDELSASLDYGRYLRRLRAMPGVLLVLLIRPDGLQTAGIAARVAEAAGVRVATLPLPGTGELDWSLLRRAETNGPRAEAGR
;
A
#
# COMPACT_ATOMS: atom_id res chain seq x y z
N MET A 1 -36.11 -5.47 -37.91
CA MET A 1 -35.89 -6.31 -36.72
C MET A 1 -34.96 -5.56 -35.78
N ALA A 2 -35.53 -4.90 -34.78
CA ALA A 2 -34.77 -4.16 -33.77
C ALA A 2 -34.33 -5.14 -32.67
N ARG A 3 -33.05 -5.10 -32.28
CA ARG A 3 -32.51 -5.87 -31.16
C ARG A 3 -32.76 -5.08 -29.88
N ASP A 4 -33.49 -5.67 -28.93
CA ASP A 4 -33.62 -5.15 -27.57
C ASP A 4 -32.25 -5.16 -26.88
N GLU A 5 -31.72 -3.98 -26.61
CA GLU A 5 -30.61 -3.80 -25.67
C GLU A 5 -31.14 -4.01 -24.25
N VAL A 6 -30.86 -5.19 -23.68
CA VAL A 6 -31.09 -5.46 -22.26
C VAL A 6 -30.13 -4.59 -21.44
N ARG A 7 -30.57 -3.39 -21.07
CA ARG A 7 -29.86 -2.51 -20.13
C ARG A 7 -30.05 -3.07 -18.72
N VAL A 8 -29.14 -3.93 -18.30
CA VAL A 8 -29.05 -4.35 -16.90
C VAL A 8 -28.66 -3.12 -16.09
N SER A 9 -29.62 -2.56 -15.35
CA SER A 9 -29.37 -1.41 -14.48
C SER A 9 -28.36 -1.81 -13.40
N LEU A 10 -27.18 -1.20 -13.41
CA LEU A 10 -26.14 -1.37 -12.38
C LEU A 10 -26.49 -0.69 -11.04
N PHE A 11 -27.55 0.13 -11.02
CA PHE A 11 -27.98 0.89 -9.85
C PHE A 11 -28.33 0.03 -8.62
N PRO A 12 -29.12 -1.06 -8.74
CA PRO A 12 -29.47 -1.89 -7.59
C PRO A 12 -28.28 -2.71 -7.09
N PHE A 13 -27.40 -3.16 -8.00
CA PHE A 13 -26.24 -3.98 -7.63
C PHE A 13 -25.22 -3.18 -6.81
N MET A 14 -24.94 -1.94 -7.22
CA MET A 14 -24.04 -1.06 -6.48
C MET A 14 -24.57 -0.71 -5.08
N SER A 15 -25.89 -0.54 -4.92
CA SER A 15 -26.51 -0.29 -3.62
C SER A 15 -26.42 -1.49 -2.67
N VAL A 16 -26.62 -2.70 -3.18
CA VAL A 16 -26.48 -3.93 -2.38
C VAL A 16 -25.02 -4.14 -1.98
N LEU A 17 -24.07 -3.91 -2.89
CA LEU A 17 -22.64 -4.06 -2.62
C LEU A 17 -22.12 -3.00 -1.63
N ALA A 18 -22.57 -1.75 -1.73
CA ALA A 18 -22.26 -0.71 -0.75
C ALA A 18 -22.83 -1.03 0.64
N CYS A 19 -24.05 -1.59 0.69
CA CYS A 19 -24.69 -1.99 1.94
C CYS A 19 -23.96 -3.16 2.62
N THR A 20 -23.50 -4.15 1.87
CA THR A 20 -22.78 -5.31 2.43
C THR A 20 -21.38 -4.94 2.91
N ILE A 21 -20.67 -4.07 2.17
CA ILE A 21 -19.39 -3.52 2.61
C ILE A 21 -19.58 -2.70 3.91
N GLY A 22 -20.60 -1.84 3.97
CA GLY A 22 -20.89 -1.05 5.17
C GLY A 22 -21.21 -1.90 6.41
N ALA A 23 -22.03 -2.94 6.24
CA ALA A 23 -22.34 -3.88 7.33
C ALA A 23 -21.09 -4.65 7.79
N LEU A 24 -20.23 -5.07 6.87
CA LEU A 24 -18.95 -5.75 7.21
C LEU A 24 -17.99 -4.82 7.97
N ILE A 25 -17.88 -3.55 7.57
CA ILE A 25 -17.04 -2.57 8.26
C ILE A 25 -17.55 -2.33 9.70
N LEU A 26 -18.86 -2.17 9.89
CA LEU A 26 -19.44 -1.99 11.24
C LEU A 26 -19.23 -3.22 12.11
N LEU A 27 -19.34 -4.42 11.55
CA LEU A 27 -19.09 -5.68 12.26
C LEU A 27 -17.61 -5.79 12.66
N LEU A 28 -16.69 -5.43 11.76
CA LEU A 28 -15.25 -5.44 12.03
C LEU A 28 -14.88 -4.41 13.11
N ALA A 29 -15.43 -3.19 13.03
CA ALA A 29 -15.23 -2.14 14.03
C ALA A 29 -15.77 -2.55 15.41
N SER A 30 -16.93 -3.21 15.46
CA SER A 30 -17.48 -3.76 16.71
C SER A 30 -16.59 -4.85 17.32
N LEU A 31 -16.02 -5.73 16.49
CA LEU A 31 -15.09 -6.76 16.96
C LEU A 31 -13.76 -6.18 17.44
N SER A 32 -13.22 -5.18 16.74
CA SER A 32 -12.02 -4.46 17.16
C SER A 32 -12.23 -3.69 18.47
N LEU A 33 -13.41 -3.10 18.68
CA LEU A 33 -13.75 -2.42 19.93
C LEU A 33 -13.98 -3.41 21.07
N SER A 34 -14.54 -4.60 20.79
CA SER A 34 -14.69 -5.67 21.78
C SER A 34 -13.39 -6.35 22.16
N ALA A 35 -12.32 -6.24 21.34
CA ALA A 35 -10.97 -6.66 21.69
C ALA A 35 -10.24 -5.64 22.60
N VAL A 36 -10.84 -4.45 22.80
CA VAL A 36 -10.36 -3.40 23.70
C VAL A 36 -11.42 -3.18 24.80
N ALA A 37 -11.73 -4.23 25.55
CA ALA A 37 -12.33 -4.07 26.87
C ALA A 37 -11.19 -3.85 27.89
N PRO A 38 -11.29 -2.84 28.77
CA PRO A 38 -10.24 -2.50 29.72
C PRO A 38 -10.08 -3.62 30.76
N ARG A 39 -8.87 -4.17 30.88
CA ARG A 39 -8.43 -4.84 32.11
C ARG A 39 -8.21 -3.76 33.17
N ASP A 40 -9.30 -3.33 33.80
CA ASP A 40 -9.24 -2.56 35.04
C ASP A 40 -10.14 -3.22 36.08
N ALA A 41 -9.50 -3.98 36.99
CA ALA A 41 -9.93 -4.16 38.38
C ALA A 41 -8.89 -4.99 39.15
N ALA A 42 -7.92 -4.32 39.78
CA ALA A 42 -7.39 -4.69 41.11
C ALA A 42 -6.53 -3.53 41.68
N PRO A 43 -6.47 -3.35 43.01
CA PRO A 43 -6.79 -2.06 43.61
C PRO A 43 -5.58 -1.18 43.99
N ARG A 44 -5.88 0.12 44.11
CA ARG A 44 -5.11 1.09 44.89
C ARG A 44 -4.85 0.56 46.29
N ASN A 45 -3.59 0.28 46.61
CA ASN A 45 -3.14 0.26 47.99
C ASN A 45 -2.70 1.68 48.39
N PRO A 46 -3.22 2.24 49.51
CA PRO A 46 -2.75 3.48 50.08
C PRO A 46 -1.35 3.30 50.71
N PRO A 47 -0.51 4.35 50.78
CA PRO A 47 0.72 4.27 51.55
C PRO A 47 0.41 4.23 53.05
N PRO A 48 0.90 3.23 53.82
CA PRO A 48 0.97 3.36 55.25
C PRO A 48 2.20 4.19 55.61
N SER A 49 1.95 5.43 56.02
CA SER A 49 2.78 6.13 57.00
C SER A 49 2.99 5.22 58.21
N GLY A 50 4.22 5.19 58.74
CA GLY A 50 4.67 4.22 59.73
C GLY A 50 4.06 4.37 61.13
N ASP A 51 4.21 3.32 61.93
CA ASP A 51 4.89 3.36 63.23
C ASP A 51 4.84 1.97 63.90
N GLY A 52 5.95 1.53 64.49
CA GLY A 52 5.94 0.40 65.42
C GLY A 52 7.12 -0.58 65.35
N ALA A 53 8.36 -0.11 65.50
CA ALA A 53 9.44 -0.98 65.98
C ALA A 53 10.43 -0.19 66.84
N ALA A 54 10.10 -0.08 68.13
CA ALA A 54 11.06 0.24 69.18
C ALA A 54 11.28 -1.01 70.04
N LYS A 55 12.52 -1.51 70.09
CA LYS A 55 13.22 -1.98 71.31
C LYS A 55 14.60 -2.62 70.98
N SER A 56 15.65 -1.81 71.12
CA SER A 56 16.97 -2.16 71.70
C SER A 56 17.84 -0.89 71.66
N ALA A 57 17.87 -0.06 72.70
CA ALA A 57 18.73 -0.13 73.89
C ALA A 57 20.22 0.15 73.59
N GLY A 58 20.70 1.34 73.99
CA GLY A 58 22.13 1.69 74.11
C GLY A 58 22.47 3.16 73.79
N PRO A 59 23.25 3.90 74.61
CA PRO A 59 22.96 5.29 74.94
C PRO A 59 23.81 6.34 74.20
N SER A 60 23.22 7.50 73.88
CA SER A 60 23.99 8.75 73.81
C SER A 60 23.14 10.00 74.03
N ARG A 61 23.39 10.59 75.20
CA ARG A 61 23.49 12.02 75.49
C ARG A 61 22.31 12.93 75.09
N VAL A 62 21.59 13.31 76.14
CA VAL A 62 20.84 14.56 76.30
C VAL A 62 21.54 15.74 75.60
N ALA A 63 20.84 16.36 74.65
CA ALA A 63 21.05 17.74 74.25
C ALA A 63 19.69 18.37 73.87
N PRO A 64 19.27 19.48 74.49
CA PRO A 64 18.05 20.17 74.12
C PRO A 64 18.34 21.12 72.96
N ARG A 65 17.63 21.02 71.81
CA ARG A 65 17.64 22.12 70.83
C ARG A 65 16.49 22.10 69.80
N ALA A 66 15.58 23.04 70.01
CA ALA A 66 15.05 23.99 69.03
C ALA A 66 14.00 23.53 68.00
N GLY A 67 12.72 23.59 68.39
CA GLY A 67 11.55 23.68 67.51
C GLY A 67 11.42 25.01 66.75
N LYS A 68 12.46 25.41 65.99
CA LYS A 68 12.50 26.66 65.22
C LYS A 68 12.42 26.54 63.68
N PRO A 69 12.78 25.43 63.00
CA PRO A 69 12.72 25.42 61.53
C PRO A 69 11.30 25.18 60.98
N GLU A 70 10.46 24.47 61.73
CA GLU A 70 9.11 24.11 61.29
C GLU A 70 8.14 25.29 61.39
N GLN A 71 8.24 26.10 62.46
CA GLN A 71 7.47 27.34 62.60
C GLN A 71 7.85 28.40 61.55
N ALA A 72 9.12 28.46 61.15
CA ALA A 72 9.57 29.36 60.08
C ALA A 72 9.05 28.90 58.71
N ALA A 73 9.00 27.59 58.45
CA ALA A 73 8.41 27.04 57.23
C ALA A 73 6.90 27.32 57.18
N LEU A 74 6.19 27.11 58.29
CA LEU A 74 4.75 27.38 58.41
C LEU A 74 4.44 28.87 58.21
N SER A 75 5.19 29.78 58.84
CA SER A 75 4.98 31.22 58.66
C SER A 75 5.26 31.67 57.23
N THR A 76 6.21 31.01 56.55
CA THR A 76 6.52 31.29 55.14
C THR A 76 5.37 30.84 54.24
N VAL A 77 4.83 29.64 54.46
CA VAL A 77 3.66 29.13 53.73
C VAL A 77 2.42 29.99 53.96
N GLU A 78 2.14 30.39 55.21
CA GLU A 78 1.04 31.30 55.55
C GLU A 78 1.19 32.66 54.86
N SER A 79 2.40 33.21 54.83
CA SER A 79 2.66 34.49 54.15
C SER A 79 2.47 34.41 52.63
N LEU A 80 2.76 33.25 52.02
CA LEU A 80 2.56 33.01 50.59
C LEU A 80 1.08 32.83 50.27
N LEU A 81 0.34 32.06 51.09
CA LEU A 81 -1.11 31.92 50.98
C LEU A 81 -1.81 33.28 51.12
N ALA A 82 -1.46 34.07 52.13
CA ALA A 82 -2.03 35.41 52.34
C ALA A 82 -1.67 36.42 51.23
N ARG A 83 -0.61 36.18 50.46
CA ARG A 83 -0.27 36.98 49.27
C ARG A 83 -1.09 36.55 48.06
N VAL A 84 -1.31 35.24 47.90
CA VAL A 84 -2.16 34.69 46.83
C VAL A 84 -3.61 35.09 47.06
N ASP A 85 -4.12 35.01 48.29
CA ASP A 85 -5.48 35.45 48.63
C ASP A 85 -5.70 36.93 48.36
N ARG A 86 -4.72 37.78 48.69
CA ARG A 86 -4.77 39.22 48.38
C ARG A 86 -4.70 39.51 46.89
N ALA A 87 -3.92 38.74 46.13
CA ALA A 87 -3.85 38.88 44.68
C ALA A 87 -5.17 38.45 44.01
N LEU A 88 -5.77 37.35 44.46
CA LEU A 88 -7.06 36.87 44.00
C LEU A 88 -8.20 37.84 44.35
N ALA A 89 -8.17 38.42 45.55
CA ALA A 89 -9.14 39.44 45.98
C ALA A 89 -8.99 40.77 45.21
N ALA A 90 -7.80 41.09 44.73
CA ALA A 90 -7.54 42.28 43.91
C ALA A 90 -7.93 42.10 42.43
N GLU A 91 -7.90 40.86 41.92
CA GLU A 91 -8.33 40.54 40.54
C GLU A 91 -9.83 40.25 40.41
N SER A 92 -10.58 40.14 41.52
CA SER A 92 -12.03 39.90 41.53
C SER A 92 -12.81 41.20 41.78
N GLU A 93 -12.86 42.09 40.79
CA GLU A 93 -13.80 43.24 40.81
C GLU A 93 -15.26 42.81 40.56
N ASP A 94 -15.47 41.68 39.88
CA ASP A 94 -16.75 40.98 39.82
C ASP A 94 -16.74 39.91 40.93
N GLY A 95 -17.74 39.91 41.80
CA GLY A 95 -17.85 39.04 42.98
C GLY A 95 -17.61 37.54 42.71
N PRO A 96 -17.55 36.70 43.77
CA PRO A 96 -17.06 35.33 43.67
C PRO A 96 -17.73 34.60 42.49
N LEU A 97 -16.93 34.26 41.49
CA LEU A 97 -17.37 33.50 40.33
C LEU A 97 -18.14 32.27 40.86
N PRO A 98 -19.41 32.08 40.46
CA PRO A 98 -20.16 30.93 40.93
C PRO A 98 -19.38 29.67 40.55
N LEU A 99 -19.32 28.70 41.46
CA LEU A 99 -18.59 27.44 41.28
C LEU A 99 -18.82 26.82 39.88
N ALA A 100 -20.05 26.89 39.39
CA ALA A 100 -20.43 26.44 38.05
C ALA A 100 -19.65 27.12 36.90
N ALA A 101 -19.40 28.44 36.96
CA ALA A 101 -18.63 29.16 35.95
C ALA A 101 -17.13 28.83 35.99
N LEU A 102 -16.61 28.54 37.19
CA LEU A 102 -15.24 28.09 37.37
C LEU A 102 -15.04 26.66 36.83
N GLU A 103 -15.98 25.76 37.13
CA GLU A 103 -16.04 24.39 36.61
C GLU A 103 -16.13 24.37 35.08
N GLU A 104 -16.95 25.24 34.49
CA GLU A 104 -17.10 25.35 33.04
C GLU A 104 -15.82 25.85 32.36
N ARG A 105 -15.13 26.85 32.93
CA ARG A 105 -13.81 27.30 32.44
C ARG A 105 -12.74 26.22 32.57
N LEU A 106 -12.72 25.46 33.68
CA LEU A 106 -11.82 24.33 33.87
C LEU A 106 -12.10 23.20 32.87
N ALA A 107 -13.37 22.89 32.61
CA ALA A 107 -13.78 21.91 31.60
C ALA A 107 -13.40 22.36 30.19
N ALA A 108 -13.60 23.65 29.86
CA ALA A 108 -13.17 24.22 28.58
C ALA A 108 -11.64 24.18 28.41
N SER A 109 -10.89 24.54 29.45
CA SER A 109 -9.42 24.43 29.44
C SER A 109 -8.96 22.98 29.33
N GLY A 110 -9.62 22.04 30.00
CA GLY A 110 -9.36 20.60 29.90
C GLY A 110 -9.59 20.05 28.49
N ARG A 111 -10.70 20.44 27.84
CA ARG A 111 -10.97 20.11 26.44
C ARG A 111 -9.90 20.67 25.51
N SER A 112 -9.51 21.93 25.68
CA SER A 112 -8.47 22.55 24.87
C SER A 112 -7.11 21.85 25.00
N ARG A 113 -6.74 21.42 26.22
CA ARG A 113 -5.51 20.65 26.45
C ARG A 113 -5.56 19.26 25.81
N ARG A 114 -6.69 18.57 25.87
CA ARG A 114 -6.86 17.26 25.20
C ARG A 114 -6.73 17.39 23.69
N LEU A 115 -7.41 18.37 23.09
CA LEU A 115 -7.30 18.64 21.65
C LEU A 115 -5.86 18.97 21.22
N ALA A 116 -5.13 19.75 22.03
CA ALA A 116 -3.72 20.03 21.76
C ALA A 116 -2.85 18.77 21.84
N ALA A 117 -3.11 17.87 22.81
CA ALA A 117 -2.41 16.60 22.92
C ALA A 117 -2.74 15.64 21.75
N ASP A 118 -4.00 15.59 21.33
CA ASP A 118 -4.45 14.78 20.20
C ASP A 118 -3.83 15.28 18.89
N LEU A 119 -3.77 16.60 18.69
CA LEU A 119 -3.09 17.21 17.54
C LEU A 119 -1.59 16.85 17.52
N ALA A 120 -0.90 16.96 18.65
CA ALA A 120 0.51 16.58 18.74
C ALA A 120 0.72 15.08 18.45
N ALA A 121 -0.18 14.21 18.92
CA ALA A 121 -0.14 12.78 18.64
C ALA A 121 -0.38 12.47 17.15
N LEU A 122 -1.34 13.17 16.52
CA LEU A 122 -1.62 13.04 15.09
C LEU A 122 -0.46 13.54 14.22
N GLU A 123 0.18 14.64 14.60
CA GLU A 123 1.37 15.15 13.91
C GLU A 123 2.54 14.16 14.01
N ALA A 124 2.77 13.58 15.18
CA ALA A 124 3.79 12.55 15.36
C ALA A 124 3.49 11.28 14.53
N ALA A 125 2.23 10.84 14.50
CA ALA A 125 1.80 9.71 13.68
C ALA A 125 1.99 9.99 12.19
N ARG A 126 1.65 11.20 11.72
CA ARG A 126 1.86 11.63 10.34
C ARG A 126 3.34 11.63 9.96
N ALA A 127 4.21 12.18 10.82
CA ALA A 127 5.65 12.18 10.58
C ALA A 127 6.24 10.75 10.51
N LYS A 128 5.69 9.81 11.28
CA LYS A 128 6.07 8.40 11.20
C LYS A 128 5.64 7.76 9.88
N LEU A 129 4.38 7.95 9.49
CA LEU A 129 3.84 7.43 8.23
C LEU A 129 4.56 7.98 7.00
N GLU A 130 4.99 9.24 7.05
CA GLU A 130 5.75 9.87 5.96
C GLU A 130 7.12 9.21 5.76
N LYS A 131 7.81 8.87 6.84
CA LYS A 131 9.06 8.09 6.78
C LYS A 131 8.83 6.68 6.25
N GLU A 132 7.78 6.00 6.71
CA GLU A 132 7.43 4.66 6.22
C GLU A 132 7.13 4.71 4.71
N ARG A 133 6.40 5.73 4.24
CA ARG A 133 6.14 5.93 2.81
C ARG A 133 7.43 6.08 2.01
N GLU A 134 8.36 6.93 2.46
CA GLU A 134 9.64 7.14 1.78
C GLU A 134 10.45 5.83 1.68
N THR A 135 10.47 5.03 2.75
CA THR A 135 11.15 3.73 2.71
C THR A 135 10.49 2.73 1.76
N VAL A 136 9.16 2.74 1.65
CA VAL A 136 8.44 1.89 0.72
C VAL A 136 8.67 2.36 -0.71
N GLU A 137 8.59 3.66 -0.98
CA GLU A 137 8.77 4.26 -2.31
C GLU A 137 10.16 3.97 -2.87
N THR A 138 11.21 4.16 -2.07
CA THR A 138 12.59 3.78 -2.45
C THR A 138 12.75 2.28 -2.70
N SER A 139 12.09 1.43 -1.92
CA SER A 139 12.12 -0.02 -2.14
C SER A 139 11.41 -0.44 -3.44
N VAL A 140 10.32 0.22 -3.80
CA VAL A 140 9.58 -0.02 -5.04
C VAL A 140 10.43 0.38 -6.24
N GLU A 141 11.07 1.55 -6.21
CA GLU A 141 11.93 2.02 -7.30
C GLU A 141 13.11 1.07 -7.55
N VAL A 142 13.74 0.56 -6.47
CA VAL A 142 14.81 -0.45 -6.59
C VAL A 142 14.30 -1.77 -7.18
N LEU A 143 13.08 -2.19 -6.84
CA LEU A 143 12.50 -3.43 -7.37
C LEU A 143 12.03 -3.27 -8.81
N GLU A 144 11.47 -2.13 -9.18
CA GLU A 144 11.03 -1.83 -10.55
C GLU A 144 12.22 -1.76 -11.51
N SER A 145 13.26 -1.01 -11.17
CA SER A 145 14.50 -0.95 -11.96
C SER A 145 15.16 -2.32 -12.15
N ARG A 146 15.14 -3.18 -11.11
CA ARG A 146 15.58 -4.57 -11.23
C ARG A 146 14.67 -5.38 -12.16
N ARG A 147 13.35 -5.23 -12.06
CA ARG A 147 12.38 -5.97 -12.90
C ARG A 147 12.48 -5.58 -14.36
N GLU A 148 12.72 -4.31 -14.66
CA GLU A 148 12.84 -3.81 -16.03
C GLU A 148 14.04 -4.41 -16.78
N THR A 149 15.12 -4.72 -16.06
CA THR A 149 16.39 -5.18 -16.63
C THR A 149 16.56 -6.70 -16.61
N LEU A 150 15.71 -7.44 -15.89
CA LEU A 150 15.76 -8.90 -15.84
C LEU A 150 15.39 -9.53 -17.20
N PRO A 151 16.06 -10.62 -17.59
CA PRO A 151 15.71 -11.34 -18.81
C PRO A 151 14.30 -11.91 -18.69
N ILE A 152 13.50 -11.71 -19.73
CA ILE A 152 12.11 -12.15 -19.77
C ILE A 152 12.07 -13.55 -20.38
N LEU A 153 11.71 -14.53 -19.56
CA LEU A 153 11.59 -15.93 -19.98
C LEU A 153 10.23 -16.18 -20.63
N ILE A 154 10.24 -16.64 -21.89
CA ILE A 154 9.02 -17.01 -22.60
C ILE A 154 8.77 -18.50 -22.41
N ASP A 155 7.79 -18.83 -21.57
CA ASP A 155 7.38 -20.21 -21.33
C ASP A 155 6.29 -20.65 -22.32
N PRO A 156 6.51 -21.71 -23.11
CA PRO A 156 5.49 -22.26 -24.01
C PRO A 156 4.40 -23.07 -23.28
N THR A 157 4.55 -23.37 -21.98
CA THR A 157 3.54 -24.15 -21.23
C THR A 157 2.25 -23.36 -21.07
N GLY A 158 1.20 -23.84 -21.73
CA GLY A 158 -0.12 -23.17 -21.80
C GLY A 158 -0.61 -22.95 -23.23
N LEU A 159 0.28 -23.00 -24.22
CA LEU A 159 -0.11 -23.06 -25.63
C LEU A 159 -0.60 -24.47 -25.96
N SER A 160 -1.79 -24.58 -26.56
CA SER A 160 -2.34 -25.87 -26.95
C SER A 160 -1.39 -26.59 -27.89
N ARG A 161 -1.21 -27.92 -27.73
CA ARG A 161 -0.28 -28.75 -28.52
C ARG A 161 -0.50 -28.70 -30.05
N HIS A 162 -1.63 -28.15 -30.49
CA HIS A 162 -2.02 -28.02 -31.89
C HIS A 162 -1.79 -26.62 -32.47
N LEU A 163 -1.34 -25.66 -31.65
CA LEU A 163 -1.04 -24.31 -32.08
C LEU A 163 0.46 -24.18 -32.33
N ASN A 164 0.80 -23.55 -33.44
CA ASN A 164 2.17 -23.23 -33.80
C ASN A 164 2.39 -21.72 -33.57
N PRO A 165 2.93 -21.31 -32.41
CA PRO A 165 3.11 -19.90 -32.08
C PRO A 165 4.26 -19.28 -32.87
N TRP A 166 4.02 -18.09 -33.39
CA TRP A 166 5.02 -17.25 -34.05
C TRP A 166 5.11 -15.94 -33.29
N PHE A 167 6.31 -15.59 -32.82
CA PHE A 167 6.49 -14.46 -31.92
C PHE A 167 6.93 -13.21 -32.69
N VAL A 168 6.26 -12.10 -32.44
CA VAL A 168 6.64 -10.79 -32.94
C VAL A 168 6.69 -9.83 -31.78
N GLU A 169 7.86 -9.29 -31.51
CA GLU A 169 8.07 -8.24 -30.50
C GLU A 169 7.66 -6.89 -31.08
N CYS A 170 6.95 -6.08 -30.31
CA CYS A 170 6.53 -4.73 -30.68
C CYS A 170 7.09 -3.75 -29.66
N ASP A 171 7.88 -2.79 -30.15
CA ASP A 171 8.44 -1.66 -29.39
C ASP A 171 8.02 -0.33 -30.04
N ALA A 172 8.53 0.80 -29.53
CA ALA A 172 8.24 2.12 -30.11
C ALA A 172 8.74 2.30 -31.54
N GLY A 173 9.80 1.58 -31.95
CA GLY A 173 10.43 1.70 -33.27
C GLY A 173 9.79 0.83 -34.35
N GLY A 174 9.26 -0.33 -33.98
CA GLY A 174 8.71 -1.28 -34.95
C GLY A 174 8.42 -2.67 -34.40
N ALA A 175 8.22 -3.61 -35.31
CA ALA A 175 7.95 -4.99 -34.98
C ALA A 175 9.14 -5.88 -35.36
N THR A 176 9.66 -6.66 -34.41
CA THR A 176 10.71 -7.65 -34.66
C THR A 176 10.11 -9.04 -34.69
N ALA A 177 10.08 -9.68 -35.85
CA ALA A 177 9.70 -11.08 -35.96
C ALA A 177 10.85 -11.98 -35.49
N HIS A 178 10.56 -12.82 -34.51
CA HIS A 178 11.51 -13.78 -33.95
C HIS A 178 11.18 -15.18 -34.44
N ARG A 179 12.17 -15.85 -35.00
CA ARG A 179 12.07 -17.28 -35.28
C ARG A 179 12.93 -18.05 -34.28
N ALA A 180 12.26 -18.71 -33.34
CA ALA A 180 12.92 -19.43 -32.26
C ALA A 180 13.83 -20.57 -32.76
N SER A 181 13.42 -21.24 -33.84
CA SER A 181 14.11 -22.41 -34.38
C SER A 181 15.51 -22.14 -34.93
N ASP A 182 15.76 -20.97 -35.52
CA ASP A 182 17.04 -20.60 -36.14
C ASP A 182 17.65 -19.31 -35.59
N GLY A 183 16.98 -18.66 -34.63
CA GLY A 183 17.45 -17.41 -34.02
C GLY A 183 17.38 -16.20 -34.96
N THR A 184 16.75 -16.33 -36.13
CA THR A 184 16.64 -15.23 -37.09
C THR A 184 15.70 -14.16 -36.56
N ARG A 185 16.14 -12.90 -36.66
CA ARG A 185 15.37 -11.72 -36.31
C ARG A 185 15.18 -10.87 -37.55
N VAL A 186 13.93 -10.50 -37.84
CA VAL A 186 13.61 -9.57 -38.91
C VAL A 186 12.91 -8.37 -38.30
N PHE A 187 13.59 -7.22 -38.31
CA PHE A 187 13.03 -5.96 -37.86
C PHE A 187 12.24 -5.31 -38.99
N LEU A 188 11.02 -4.86 -38.67
CA LEU A 188 10.14 -4.12 -39.56
C LEU A 188 9.82 -2.78 -38.87
N PRO A 189 10.25 -1.64 -39.42
CA PRO A 189 9.94 -0.35 -38.82
C PRO A 189 8.43 -0.10 -38.84
N ARG A 190 7.94 0.69 -37.88
CA ARG A 190 6.50 0.91 -37.68
C ARG A 190 5.78 1.39 -38.94
N ASP A 191 6.43 2.28 -39.70
CA ASP A 191 5.84 2.88 -40.90
C ASP A 191 5.69 1.85 -42.05
N GLU A 192 6.42 0.75 -41.98
CA GLU A 192 6.36 -0.35 -42.96
C GLU A 192 5.37 -1.47 -42.57
N LEU A 193 4.70 -1.37 -41.42
CA LEU A 193 3.73 -2.38 -40.96
C LEU A 193 2.40 -2.37 -41.73
N SER A 194 2.33 -1.69 -42.87
CA SER A 194 1.14 -1.66 -43.73
C SER A 194 0.97 -2.95 -44.56
N ALA A 195 -0.27 -3.25 -44.94
CA ALA A 195 -0.64 -4.52 -45.61
C ALA A 195 0.04 -4.75 -46.98
N SER A 196 0.59 -3.70 -47.62
CA SER A 196 1.21 -3.77 -48.95
C SER A 196 2.71 -4.09 -48.93
N LEU A 197 3.36 -4.08 -47.77
CA LEU A 197 4.82 -4.22 -47.62
C LEU A 197 5.23 -5.63 -47.14
N ASP A 198 6.50 -5.80 -46.77
CA ASP A 198 7.08 -7.10 -46.43
C ASP A 198 6.38 -7.81 -45.27
N TYR A 199 5.76 -7.07 -44.36
CA TYR A 199 4.91 -7.62 -43.30
C TYR A 199 3.68 -8.35 -43.87
N GLY A 200 3.01 -7.79 -44.88
CA GLY A 200 1.89 -8.45 -45.56
C GLY A 200 2.31 -9.74 -46.28
N ARG A 201 3.51 -9.78 -46.87
CA ARG A 201 4.08 -11.01 -47.45
C ARG A 201 4.36 -12.04 -46.38
N TYR A 202 4.92 -11.63 -45.25
CA TYR A 202 5.17 -12.49 -44.10
C TYR A 202 3.87 -13.11 -43.57
N LEU A 203 2.82 -12.29 -43.36
CA LEU A 203 1.51 -12.75 -42.91
C LEU A 203 0.84 -13.72 -43.88
N ARG A 204 0.97 -13.52 -45.20
CA ARG A 204 0.47 -14.47 -46.21
C ARG A 204 1.15 -15.84 -46.10
N ARG A 205 2.46 -15.88 -45.82
CA ARG A 205 3.18 -17.14 -45.55
C ARG A 205 2.70 -17.79 -44.26
N LEU A 206 2.49 -17.00 -43.21
CA LEU A 206 1.95 -17.50 -41.94
C LEU A 206 0.59 -18.14 -42.10
N ARG A 207 -0.33 -17.50 -42.83
CA ARG A 207 -1.68 -18.01 -43.08
C ARG A 207 -1.70 -19.37 -43.79
N ALA A 208 -0.70 -19.66 -44.62
CA ALA A 208 -0.61 -20.94 -45.32
C ALA A 208 -0.24 -22.12 -44.40
N MET A 209 0.20 -21.86 -43.16
CA MET A 209 0.58 -22.90 -42.20
C MET A 209 -0.62 -23.33 -41.33
N PRO A 210 -0.87 -24.64 -41.19
CA PRO A 210 -1.94 -25.14 -40.34
C PRO A 210 -1.63 -24.85 -38.87
N GLY A 211 -2.65 -24.45 -38.11
CA GLY A 211 -2.52 -24.22 -36.66
C GLY A 211 -1.75 -22.95 -36.27
N VAL A 212 -1.43 -22.05 -37.20
CA VAL A 212 -0.66 -20.84 -36.89
C VAL A 212 -1.35 -19.95 -35.84
N LEU A 213 -0.55 -19.40 -34.93
CA LEU A 213 -0.92 -18.37 -33.97
C LEU A 213 0.18 -17.31 -33.96
N LEU A 214 -0.16 -16.07 -34.30
CA LEU A 214 0.77 -14.95 -34.16
C LEU A 214 0.66 -14.39 -32.74
N VAL A 215 1.74 -14.44 -31.97
CA VAL A 215 1.83 -13.90 -30.63
C VAL A 215 2.60 -12.58 -30.68
N LEU A 216 1.90 -11.48 -30.41
CA LEU A 216 2.49 -10.15 -30.30
C LEU A 216 3.00 -9.94 -28.87
N LEU A 217 4.31 -9.85 -28.71
CA LEU A 217 4.98 -9.52 -27.45
C LEU A 217 5.07 -7.99 -27.35
N ILE A 218 4.34 -7.40 -26.42
CA ILE A 218 4.15 -5.94 -26.36
C ILE A 218 5.07 -5.37 -25.27
N ARG A 219 6.09 -4.61 -25.68
CA ARG A 219 6.90 -3.81 -24.73
C ARG A 219 6.08 -2.65 -24.16
N PRO A 220 6.47 -2.09 -23.00
CA PRO A 220 5.73 -0.98 -22.38
C PRO A 220 5.45 0.21 -23.32
N ASP A 221 6.36 0.47 -24.26
CA ASP A 221 6.33 1.55 -25.26
C ASP A 221 5.77 1.11 -26.64
N GLY A 222 5.51 -0.19 -26.84
CA GLY A 222 5.14 -0.77 -28.13
C GLY A 222 3.65 -0.90 -28.43
N LEU A 223 2.77 -0.33 -27.59
CA LEU A 223 1.32 -0.52 -27.70
C LEU A 223 0.73 -0.07 -29.04
N GLN A 224 1.20 1.08 -29.57
CA GLN A 224 0.73 1.59 -30.86
C GLN A 224 1.13 0.65 -32.01
N THR A 225 2.39 0.21 -32.00
CA THR A 225 2.94 -0.73 -32.98
C THR A 225 2.18 -2.06 -32.95
N ALA A 226 1.92 -2.59 -31.76
CA ALA A 226 1.12 -3.80 -31.57
C ALA A 226 -0.29 -3.66 -32.13
N GLY A 227 -0.95 -2.52 -31.91
CA GLY A 227 -2.27 -2.23 -32.46
C GLY A 227 -2.30 -2.20 -33.99
N ILE A 228 -1.27 -1.62 -34.63
CA ILE A 228 -1.13 -1.63 -36.09
C ILE A 228 -0.91 -3.05 -36.60
N ALA A 229 0.07 -3.77 -36.01
CA ALA A 229 0.42 -5.13 -36.38
C ALA A 229 -0.78 -6.09 -36.26
N ALA A 230 -1.51 -6.02 -35.15
CA ALA A 230 -2.71 -6.82 -34.90
C ALA A 230 -3.77 -6.59 -35.97
N ARG A 231 -4.13 -5.33 -36.25
CA ARG A 231 -5.13 -5.00 -37.29
C ARG A 231 -4.76 -5.54 -38.66
N VAL A 232 -3.48 -5.44 -39.03
CA VAL A 232 -2.99 -5.90 -40.35
C VAL A 232 -2.95 -7.43 -40.41
N ALA A 233 -2.56 -8.10 -39.33
CA ALA A 233 -2.58 -9.56 -39.23
C ALA A 233 -4.00 -10.15 -39.24
N GLU A 234 -4.93 -9.54 -38.50
CA GLU A 234 -6.34 -9.92 -38.49
C GLU A 234 -7.01 -9.70 -39.86
N ALA A 235 -6.73 -8.57 -40.51
CA ALA A 235 -7.21 -8.30 -41.88
C ALA A 235 -6.65 -9.33 -42.89
N ALA A 236 -5.44 -9.84 -42.66
CA ALA A 236 -4.86 -10.92 -43.44
C ALA A 236 -5.44 -12.31 -43.09
N GLY A 237 -6.31 -12.42 -42.07
CA GLY A 237 -6.94 -13.66 -41.60
C GLY A 237 -6.01 -14.57 -40.80
N VAL A 238 -4.98 -14.01 -40.16
CA VAL A 238 -4.10 -14.72 -39.22
C VAL A 238 -4.67 -14.57 -37.81
N ARG A 239 -4.67 -15.65 -37.01
CA ARG A 239 -5.07 -15.57 -35.60
C ARG A 239 -3.98 -14.86 -34.80
N VAL A 240 -4.38 -13.86 -34.01
CA VAL A 240 -3.48 -13.05 -33.19
C VAL A 240 -3.77 -13.27 -31.71
N ALA A 241 -2.71 -13.40 -30.92
CA ALA A 241 -2.72 -13.31 -29.47
C ALA A 241 -1.75 -12.21 -29.04
N THR A 242 -1.99 -11.62 -27.89
CA THR A 242 -1.16 -10.54 -27.34
C THR A 242 -0.63 -10.95 -25.98
N LEU A 243 0.66 -10.73 -25.75
CA LEU A 243 1.32 -10.96 -24.47
C LEU A 243 2.05 -9.67 -24.06
N PRO A 244 1.56 -8.93 -23.04
CA PRO A 244 2.29 -7.79 -22.51
C PRO A 244 3.56 -8.25 -21.79
N LEU A 245 4.68 -7.56 -22.04
CA LEU A 245 5.95 -7.82 -21.40
C LEU A 245 6.13 -6.91 -20.17
N PRO A 246 6.70 -7.42 -19.06
CA PRO A 246 6.83 -6.67 -17.81
C PRO A 246 7.92 -5.57 -17.82
N GLY A 247 8.71 -5.46 -18.89
CA GLY A 247 9.85 -4.54 -18.97
C GLY A 247 10.58 -4.56 -20.33
N THR A 248 11.75 -3.94 -20.36
CA THR A 248 12.62 -3.76 -21.54
C THR A 248 13.77 -4.77 -21.60
N GLY A 249 13.88 -5.66 -20.63
CA GLY A 249 14.89 -6.72 -20.57
C GLY A 249 14.92 -7.64 -21.79
N GLU A 250 16.05 -8.32 -21.99
CA GLU A 250 16.24 -9.22 -23.12
C GLU A 250 15.29 -10.43 -23.05
N LEU A 251 14.74 -10.84 -24.20
CA LEU A 251 13.90 -12.02 -24.28
C LEU A 251 14.76 -13.28 -24.34
N ASP A 252 14.56 -14.19 -23.38
CA ASP A 252 15.19 -15.51 -23.39
C ASP A 252 14.30 -16.55 -24.09
N TRP A 253 14.81 -17.07 -25.20
CA TRP A 253 14.19 -18.09 -26.05
C TRP A 253 14.63 -19.51 -25.71
N SER A 254 15.42 -19.71 -24.65
CA SER A 254 16.00 -21.00 -24.26
C SER A 254 14.96 -22.10 -24.05
N LEU A 255 13.86 -21.80 -23.34
CA LEU A 255 12.78 -22.75 -23.09
C LEU A 255 12.01 -23.11 -24.37
N LEU A 256 11.73 -22.11 -25.21
CA LEU A 256 11.04 -22.32 -26.47
C LEU A 256 11.86 -23.20 -27.42
N ARG A 257 13.17 -22.96 -27.54
CA ARG A 257 14.08 -23.81 -28.32
C ARG A 257 14.09 -25.25 -27.84
N ARG A 258 14.13 -25.47 -26.52
CA ARG A 258 14.06 -26.82 -25.93
C ARG A 258 12.72 -27.52 -26.21
N ALA A 259 11.62 -26.77 -26.20
CA ALA A 259 10.29 -27.30 -26.50
C ALA A 259 10.15 -27.69 -27.99
N GLU A 260 10.72 -26.89 -28.90
CA GLU A 260 10.73 -27.20 -30.33
C GLU A 260 11.61 -28.42 -30.67
N THR A 261 12.77 -28.58 -30.02
CA THR A 261 13.64 -29.75 -30.21
C THR A 261 13.05 -31.05 -29.66
N ASN A 262 12.23 -30.96 -28.61
CA ASN A 262 11.57 -32.11 -27.98
C ASN A 262 10.14 -32.34 -28.49
N GLY A 263 9.68 -31.54 -29.46
CA GLY A 263 8.39 -31.74 -30.12
C GLY A 263 8.35 -33.03 -30.96
N PRO A 264 7.17 -33.54 -31.32
CA PRO A 264 7.01 -34.80 -32.05
C PRO A 264 7.50 -34.64 -33.50
N ARG A 265 8.81 -34.73 -33.71
CA ARG A 265 9.45 -34.74 -35.03
C ARG A 265 10.46 -35.87 -35.22
N ALA A 266 10.45 -36.87 -34.34
CA ALA A 266 11.36 -38.01 -34.38
C ALA A 266 10.74 -39.35 -34.87
N GLU A 267 9.47 -39.39 -35.29
CA GLU A 267 8.81 -40.66 -35.69
C GLU A 267 8.26 -40.71 -37.12
N ALA A 268 8.64 -39.77 -38.00
CA ALA A 268 8.33 -39.87 -39.43
C ALA A 268 9.63 -39.98 -40.24
N GLY A 269 10.26 -41.15 -40.17
CA GLY A 269 11.54 -41.40 -40.84
C GLY A 269 12.07 -42.82 -40.62
N ARG A 270 11.24 -43.83 -40.85
CA ARG A 270 11.66 -45.18 -41.26
C ARG A 270 10.67 -45.70 -42.30
#